data_AF-A0A1Z9TXQ7-F1
#
_entry.id   AF-A0A1Z9TXQ7-F1
#
_cell.length_a   1.000
_cell.length_b   1.000
_cell.length_c   1.000
_cell.angle_alpha   90.00
_cell.angle_beta   90.00
_cell.angle_gamma   90.00
#
_symmetry.space_group_name_H-M   'P 1'
#
loop_
_entity.id
_entity.type
_entity.pdbx_description
1 polymer ?
#
loop_
_entity_poly.entity_id
_entity_poly.type
_entity_poly.pdbx_seq_one_letter_code
_entity_poly.pdbx_strand_id
1 'polypeptide(L)'
;MKTFKQVEDIDCICEQQYKDLEITEAEYQGKKVKLNDPIRGGSKKFYVYVKDGDKVKKVSFGDTTGLSIKRDDPARRKSFRARHNCDTAKDKTTARYWSCYQWRANAPVNN
;
A
#
# COMPACT_ATOMS: atom_id res chain seq x y z
N MET A 1 5.65 -17.22 -15.81
CA MET A 1 5.31 -15.79 -15.98
C MET A 1 3.79 -15.68 -16.02
N LYS A 2 3.16 -14.70 -15.36
CA LYS A 2 1.70 -14.54 -15.42
C LYS A 2 1.29 -14.16 -16.85
N THR A 3 0.14 -14.65 -17.31
CA THR A 3 -0.42 -14.30 -18.62
C THR A 3 -0.90 -12.85 -18.63
N PHE A 4 -1.03 -12.26 -19.82
CA PHE A 4 -1.56 -10.90 -19.97
C PHE A 4 -2.91 -10.74 -19.26
N LYS A 5 -3.84 -11.68 -19.48
CA LYS A 5 -5.16 -11.68 -18.83
C LYS A 5 -5.06 -11.68 -17.30
N GLN A 6 -4.23 -12.55 -16.71
CA GLN A 6 -4.02 -12.58 -15.26
C GLN A 6 -3.44 -11.26 -14.72
N VAL A 7 -2.57 -10.60 -15.48
CA VAL A 7 -2.01 -9.31 -15.07
C VAL A 7 -3.09 -8.23 -15.03
N GLU A 8 -4.03 -8.24 -15.97
CA GLU A 8 -5.17 -7.30 -15.99
C GLU A 8 -6.17 -7.58 -14.87
N ASP A 9 -6.49 -8.85 -14.63
CA ASP A 9 -7.38 -9.25 -13.54
C ASP A 9 -6.85 -8.78 -12.18
N ILE A 10 -5.54 -8.96 -11.94
CA ILE A 10 -4.88 -8.48 -10.71
C ILE A 10 -4.98 -6.96 -10.60
N ASP A 11 -4.82 -6.22 -11.69
CA ASP A 11 -4.90 -4.76 -11.69
C ASP A 11 -6.29 -4.28 -11.28
N CYS A 12 -7.34 -4.90 -11.85
CA CYS A 12 -8.73 -4.62 -11.53
C CYS A 12 -9.06 -4.93 -10.06
N ILE A 13 -8.67 -6.11 -9.57
CA ILE A 13 -8.87 -6.52 -8.17
C ILE A 13 -8.20 -5.52 -7.22
N CYS A 14 -6.95 -5.15 -7.49
CA CYS A 14 -6.23 -4.21 -6.65
C CYS A 14 -6.83 -2.80 -6.68
N GLU A 15 -7.46 -2.35 -7.77
CA GLU A 15 -8.16 -1.06 -7.77
C GLU A 15 -9.41 -1.08 -6.88
N GLN A 16 -10.14 -2.19 -6.85
CA GLN A 16 -11.34 -2.33 -6.03
C GLN A 16 -11.00 -2.52 -4.54
N GLN A 17 -9.98 -3.31 -4.22
CA GLN A 17 -9.61 -3.68 -2.85
C GLN A 17 -9.33 -2.49 -1.92
N TYR A 18 -8.94 -1.34 -2.48
CA TYR A 18 -8.57 -0.14 -1.72
C TYR A 18 -9.62 0.97 -1.74
N LYS A 19 -10.74 0.79 -2.46
CA LYS A 19 -11.82 1.80 -2.49
C LYS A 19 -12.46 1.98 -1.13
N ASP A 20 -12.64 0.90 -0.38
CA ASP A 20 -13.31 0.89 0.92
C ASP A 20 -12.35 1.16 2.09
N LEU A 21 -11.13 1.64 1.81
CA LEU A 21 -10.16 1.93 2.85
C LEU A 21 -10.43 3.32 3.45
N GLU A 22 -11.17 3.34 4.55
CA GLU A 22 -11.43 4.56 5.32
C GLU A 22 -10.22 4.96 6.18
N ILE A 23 -9.94 6.26 6.18
CA ILE A 23 -8.95 6.87 7.08
C ILE A 23 -9.68 7.18 8.38
N THR A 24 -9.23 6.56 9.47
CA THR A 24 -9.78 6.76 10.81
C THR A 24 -8.71 7.28 11.75
N GLU A 25 -9.08 7.89 12.86
CA GLU A 25 -8.13 8.33 13.88
C GLU A 25 -8.07 7.34 15.04
N ALA A 26 -6.89 7.16 15.62
CA ALA A 26 -6.68 6.34 16.81
C ALA A 26 -5.60 6.93 17.70
N GLU A 27 -5.48 6.43 18.93
CA GLU A 27 -4.39 6.77 19.81
C GLU A 27 -3.30 5.69 19.77
N TYR A 28 -2.06 6.13 19.54
CA TYR A 28 -0.88 5.28 19.57
C TYR A 28 0.18 5.92 20.48
N GLN A 29 0.52 5.25 21.57
CA GLN A 29 1.51 5.72 22.55
C GLN A 29 1.24 7.16 23.07
N GLY A 30 -0.01 7.46 23.42
CA GLY A 30 -0.40 8.78 23.92
C GLY A 30 -0.53 9.87 22.85
N LYS A 31 -0.42 9.52 21.56
CA LYS A 31 -0.54 10.46 20.44
C LYS A 31 -1.68 10.06 19.52
N LYS A 32 -2.47 11.05 19.07
CA LYS A 32 -3.45 10.85 18.00
C LYS A 32 -2.70 10.61 16.68
N VAL A 33 -3.03 9.50 16.02
CA VAL A 33 -2.48 9.09 14.73
C VAL A 33 -3.61 8.78 13.74
N LYS A 34 -3.36 9.04 12.46
CA LYS A 34 -4.24 8.62 11.38
C LYS A 34 -3.93 7.18 11.00
N LEU A 35 -4.93 6.32 11.06
CA LEU A 35 -4.88 4.94 10.60
C LEU A 35 -5.17 4.87 9.10
N ASN A 36 -4.60 3.86 8.47
CA ASN A 36 -4.76 3.57 7.04
C ASN A 36 -4.27 4.68 6.09
N ASP A 37 -3.50 5.64 6.61
CA ASP A 37 -2.92 6.75 5.87
C ASP A 37 -1.39 6.61 5.84
N PRO A 38 -0.79 6.22 4.70
CA PRO A 38 0.65 6.12 4.61
C PRO A 38 1.37 7.47 4.63
N ILE A 39 2.32 7.59 5.56
CA ILE A 39 3.13 8.78 5.77
C ILE A 39 4.56 8.49 5.30
N ARG A 40 5.21 9.47 4.66
CA ARG A 40 6.61 9.35 4.24
C ARG A 40 7.55 9.57 5.43
N GLY A 41 8.57 8.73 5.57
CA GLY A 41 9.63 8.85 6.58
C GLY A 41 9.81 7.63 7.49
N GLY A 42 10.69 7.74 8.49
CA GLY A 42 10.99 6.66 9.44
C GLY A 42 12.11 5.72 8.99
N SER A 43 12.06 4.45 9.42
CA SER A 43 13.08 3.44 9.11
C SER A 43 13.00 2.87 7.69
N LYS A 44 11.87 3.10 7.01
CA LYS A 44 11.63 2.79 5.60
C LYS A 44 11.11 4.05 4.90
N LYS A 45 10.85 3.98 3.59
CA LYS A 45 10.38 5.15 2.83
C LYS A 45 9.01 5.64 3.30
N PHE A 46 8.14 4.71 3.67
CA PHE A 46 6.81 4.99 4.20
C PHE A 46 6.53 4.18 5.46
N TYR A 47 5.62 4.69 6.28
CA TYR A 47 5.00 3.95 7.36
C TYR A 47 3.51 4.26 7.43
N VAL A 48 2.76 3.38 8.07
CA VAL A 48 1.32 3.50 8.23
C VAL A 48 0.92 2.88 9.56
N TYR A 49 -0.05 3.49 10.21
CA TYR A 49 -0.67 2.92 11.39
C TYR A 49 -1.89 2.12 10.97
N VAL A 50 -2.01 0.92 11.50
CA VAL A 50 -3.12 0.01 11.21
C VAL A 50 -3.68 -0.52 12.50
N LYS A 51 -4.98 -0.73 12.54
CA LYS A 51 -5.64 -1.40 13.65
C LYS A 51 -5.67 -2.89 13.38
N ASP A 52 -5.19 -3.66 14.34
CA ASP A 52 -5.20 -5.11 14.36
C ASP A 52 -5.93 -5.58 15.64
N GLY A 53 -7.21 -5.89 15.49
CA GLY A 53 -8.11 -6.06 16.63
C GLY A 53 -8.15 -4.78 17.48
N ASP A 54 -7.78 -4.88 18.75
CA ASP A 54 -7.76 -3.75 19.69
C ASP A 54 -6.44 -2.98 19.71
N LYS A 55 -5.42 -3.45 19.00
CA LYS A 55 -4.07 -2.86 19.02
C LYS A 55 -3.81 -2.06 17.76
N VAL A 56 -3.15 -0.91 17.93
CA VAL A 56 -2.60 -0.15 16.80
C VAL A 56 -1.17 -0.61 16.55
N LYS A 57 -0.88 -1.00 15.31
CA LYS A 57 0.44 -1.42 14.84
C LYS A 57 1.00 -0.38 13.87
N LYS A 58 2.31 -0.13 13.95
CA LYS A 58 3.05 0.66 12.97
C LYS A 58 3.71 -0.27 11.96
N VAL A 59 3.30 -0.21 10.70
CA VAL A 59 3.88 -0.98 9.60
C VAL A 59 4.76 -0.06 8.77
N SER A 60 6.03 -0.44 8.57
CA SER A 60 7.00 0.32 7.76
C SER A 60 7.24 -0.41 6.44
N PHE A 61 7.25 0.31 5.32
CA PHE A 61 7.34 -0.28 3.98
C PHE A 61 7.99 0.65 2.96
N GLY A 62 8.33 0.09 1.78
CA GLY A 62 8.98 0.82 0.71
C GLY A 62 10.50 0.94 0.87
N ASP A 63 11.17 1.15 -0.25
CA ASP A 63 12.62 1.18 -0.33
C ASP A 63 13.19 2.58 -0.11
N THR A 64 14.25 2.69 0.70
CA THR A 64 14.91 3.95 1.09
C THR A 64 16.03 4.37 0.15
N THR A 65 16.36 3.56 -0.86
CA THR A 65 17.46 3.79 -1.83
C THR A 65 17.24 4.98 -2.79
N GLY A 66 16.18 5.77 -2.61
CA GLY A 66 15.87 6.91 -3.48
C GLY A 66 15.11 6.54 -4.76
N LEU A 67 14.80 5.27 -5.01
CA LEU A 67 14.02 4.85 -6.18
C LEU A 67 12.58 5.38 -6.09
N SER A 68 12.14 6.04 -7.17
CA SER A 68 10.77 6.53 -7.32
C SER A 68 9.90 5.48 -7.99
N ILE A 69 8.74 5.20 -7.38
CA ILE A 69 7.74 4.34 -8.00
C ILE A 69 7.11 5.10 -9.17
N LYS A 70 6.93 4.40 -10.28
CA LYS A 70 6.32 4.95 -11.49
C LYS A 70 4.94 4.31 -11.68
N ARG A 71 4.04 4.64 -10.75
CA ARG A 71 2.69 4.08 -10.64
C ARG A 71 1.69 4.63 -11.67
N ASP A 72 1.96 5.83 -12.19
CA ASP A 72 1.15 6.45 -13.24
C ASP A 72 1.36 5.79 -14.60
N ASP A 73 2.44 5.00 -14.74
CA ASP A 73 2.66 4.13 -15.89
C ASP A 73 1.90 2.81 -15.67
N PRO A 74 0.81 2.55 -16.41
CA PRO A 74 -0.06 1.40 -16.20
C PRO A 74 0.68 0.08 -16.44
N ALA A 75 1.63 0.03 -17.39
CA ALA A 75 2.39 -1.18 -17.68
C ALA A 75 3.33 -1.54 -16.50
N ARG A 76 4.02 -0.54 -15.94
CA ARG A 76 4.87 -0.75 -14.75
C ARG A 76 4.05 -1.09 -13.52
N ARG A 77 2.89 -0.46 -13.34
CA ARG A 77 1.96 -0.77 -12.25
C ARG A 77 1.46 -2.20 -12.31
N LYS A 78 0.92 -2.61 -13.45
CA LYS A 78 0.47 -3.98 -13.73
C LYS A 78 1.60 -4.99 -13.47
N SER A 79 2.81 -4.72 -13.98
CA SER A 79 3.98 -5.58 -13.78
C SER A 79 4.41 -5.69 -12.31
N PHE A 80 4.40 -4.59 -11.55
CA PHE A 80 4.68 -4.64 -10.12
C PHE A 80 3.64 -5.48 -9.38
N ARG A 81 2.36 -5.21 -9.60
CA ARG A 81 1.25 -5.93 -8.95
C ARG A 81 1.29 -7.42 -9.23
N ALA A 82 1.59 -7.78 -10.47
CA ALA A 82 1.77 -9.15 -10.92
C ALA A 82 2.96 -9.85 -10.23
N ARG A 83 4.12 -9.20 -10.15
CA ARG A 83 5.33 -9.78 -9.51
C ARG A 83 5.20 -9.93 -8.00
N HIS A 84 4.43 -9.06 -7.35
CA HIS A 84 4.24 -9.06 -5.90
C HIS A 84 2.97 -9.76 -5.43
N ASN A 85 2.22 -10.40 -6.33
CA ASN A 85 0.95 -11.11 -6.04
C ASN A 85 -0.01 -10.25 -5.21
N CYS A 86 -0.22 -9.00 -5.64
CA CYS A 86 -1.00 -8.02 -4.90
C CYS A 86 -2.49 -8.42 -4.74
N ASP A 87 -3.01 -9.25 -5.65
CA ASP A 87 -4.33 -9.88 -5.57
C ASP A 87 -4.52 -10.75 -4.32
N THR A 88 -3.43 -11.29 -3.79
CA THR A 88 -3.44 -12.11 -2.56
C THR A 88 -3.10 -11.31 -1.30
N ALA A 89 -2.71 -10.05 -1.44
CA ALA A 89 -2.26 -9.21 -0.34
C ALA A 89 -3.48 -8.55 0.32
N LYS A 90 -4.20 -9.28 1.17
CA LYS A 90 -5.42 -8.80 1.86
C LYS A 90 -5.19 -8.32 3.30
N ASP A 91 -4.06 -8.69 3.90
CA ASP A 91 -3.75 -8.37 5.30
C ASP A 91 -3.08 -6.99 5.46
N LYS A 92 -3.84 -6.05 6.03
CA LYS A 92 -3.42 -4.67 6.34
C LYS A 92 -2.26 -4.60 7.33
N THR A 93 -1.96 -5.65 8.08
CA THR A 93 -0.82 -5.66 9.01
C THR A 93 0.50 -5.93 8.31
N THR A 94 0.48 -6.25 7.01
CA THR A 94 1.69 -6.60 6.24
C THR A 94 2.21 -5.45 5.39
N ALA A 95 3.54 -5.32 5.31
CA ALA A 95 4.20 -4.35 4.43
C ALA A 95 3.87 -4.57 2.94
N ARG A 96 3.56 -5.81 2.54
CA ARG A 96 3.17 -6.16 1.17
C ARG A 96 1.85 -5.50 0.78
N TYR A 97 0.84 -5.56 1.66
CA TYR A 97 -0.46 -4.90 1.42
C TYR A 97 -0.25 -3.41 1.12
N TRP A 98 0.52 -2.72 1.95
CA TRP A 98 0.77 -1.29 1.78
C TRP A 98 1.66 -0.95 0.59
N SER A 99 2.60 -1.83 0.26
CA SER A 99 3.37 -1.68 -0.98
C SER A 99 2.44 -1.76 -2.20
N CYS A 100 1.52 -2.73 -2.23
CA CYS A 100 0.51 -2.84 -3.29
C CYS A 100 -0.46 -1.65 -3.32
N TYR A 101 -0.88 -1.16 -2.15
CA TYR A 101 -1.71 0.03 -1.97
C TYR A 101 -1.04 1.28 -2.55
N GLN A 102 0.25 1.46 -2.29
CA GLN A 102 1.00 2.60 -2.83
C GLN A 102 1.09 2.56 -4.35
N TRP A 103 0.96 1.38 -4.97
CA TRP A 103 0.88 1.19 -6.42
C TRP A 103 -0.56 1.25 -6.97
N ARG A 104 -1.46 2.04 -6.36
CA ARG A 104 -2.76 2.42 -6.94
C ARG A 104 -2.65 3.61 -7.88
N ALA A 105 -3.45 3.62 -8.95
CA ALA A 105 -3.55 4.77 -9.84
C ALA A 105 -4.07 5.99 -9.07
N ASN A 106 -3.64 7.19 -9.48
CA ASN A 106 -4.15 8.48 -9.00
C ASN A 106 -4.00 8.76 -7.49
N ALA A 107 -3.18 8.00 -6.76
CA ALA A 107 -2.81 8.42 -5.41
C ALA A 107 -1.89 9.64 -5.50
N PRO A 108 -2.22 10.79 -4.86
CA PRO A 108 -1.28 11.89 -4.76
C PRO A 108 -0.06 11.42 -3.97
N VAL A 109 1.14 11.53 -4.55
CA VAL A 109 2.37 11.58 -3.75
C VAL A 109 2.69 13.05 -3.67
N ASN A 110 2.53 13.64 -2.48
CA ASN A 110 3.28 14.85 -2.19
C ASN A 110 4.75 14.43 -2.22
N ASN A 111 5.45 14.91 -3.25
CA ASN A 111 6.83 14.56 -3.49
C ASN A 111 7.77 15.43 -2.67
#